data_AF-A0A2S6A0P1-F1
#
_entry.id   AF-A0A2S6A0P1-F1
#
_cell.length_a   1.000
_cell.length_b   1.000
_cell.length_c   1.000
_cell.angle_alpha   90.00
_cell.angle_beta   90.00
_cell.angle_gamma   90.00
#
_symmetry.space_group_name_H-M   'P 1'
#
loop_
_entity.id
_entity.type
_entity.pdbx_description
1 polymer ?
#
loop_
_entity_poly.entity_id
_entity_poly.type
_entity_poly.pdbx_seq_one_letter_code
_entity_poly.pdbx_strand_id
1 'polypeptide(L)'
;MATAYAGDNDATGALPSVSALLRAFRSTTPPPGDHPVLEAARQLVHCHELRRHAYREAQAPKASSARVAGASRLVDHIDRERTRLVECIDVWVADNIAHREGASLHTETLGAVIDRMAGKWVAAHHALGLPASNHPTDELPASTPDGEAHLHWVRLAELADGYKDLITDIAEHRRRLPVF
;
A
#
# COMPACT_ATOMS: atom_id res chain seq x y z
N MET A 1 23.22 -36.33 -23.00
CA MET A 1 22.22 -36.41 -21.92
C MET A 1 22.69 -35.55 -20.76
N ALA A 2 22.15 -34.36 -20.63
CA ALA A 2 22.34 -33.49 -19.48
C ALA A 2 20.94 -33.15 -18.98
N THR A 3 20.61 -33.68 -17.81
CA THR A 3 19.37 -33.43 -17.08
C THR A 3 19.26 -31.93 -16.81
N ALA A 4 18.27 -31.29 -17.42
CA ALA A 4 17.85 -29.95 -17.06
C ALA A 4 17.43 -29.98 -15.60
N TYR A 5 18.15 -29.24 -14.76
CA TYR A 5 17.75 -28.96 -13.40
C TYR A 5 16.35 -28.35 -13.45
N ALA A 6 15.41 -29.03 -12.79
CA ALA A 6 14.17 -28.42 -12.37
C ALA A 6 14.54 -27.10 -11.67
N GLY A 7 14.18 -25.98 -12.30
CA GLY A 7 14.17 -24.71 -11.62
C GLY A 7 13.14 -24.84 -10.51
N ASP A 8 13.62 -25.14 -9.32
CA ASP A 8 12.95 -24.87 -8.05
C ASP A 8 12.72 -23.35 -8.04
N ASN A 9 11.65 -22.94 -8.69
CA ASN A 9 11.16 -21.57 -8.65
C ASN A 9 10.50 -21.45 -7.28
N ASP A 10 11.33 -21.17 -6.28
CA ASP A 10 10.94 -20.91 -4.90
C ASP A 10 10.12 -19.62 -4.89
N ALA A 11 8.86 -19.74 -5.33
CA ALA A 11 7.97 -18.66 -5.74
C ALA A 11 7.61 -17.71 -4.60
N THR A 12 7.99 -18.04 -3.37
CA THR A 12 7.81 -17.18 -2.20
C THR A 12 9.01 -16.38 -1.76
N GLY A 13 10.19 -16.63 -2.32
CA GLY A 13 11.28 -15.66 -2.30
C GLY A 13 10.97 -14.41 -3.15
N ALA A 14 9.91 -14.46 -3.98
CA ALA A 14 9.52 -13.37 -4.86
C ALA A 14 8.71 -12.27 -4.14
N LEU A 15 7.91 -12.59 -3.11
CA LEU A 15 7.10 -11.57 -2.44
C LEU A 15 7.95 -10.71 -1.48
N PRO A 16 7.78 -9.37 -1.48
CA PRO A 16 8.50 -8.52 -0.55
C PRO A 16 8.07 -8.81 0.90
N SER A 17 9.03 -8.83 1.83
CA SER A 17 8.71 -8.93 3.25
C SER A 17 7.99 -7.67 3.76
N VAL A 18 7.26 -7.79 4.87
CA VAL A 18 6.65 -6.63 5.57
C VAL A 18 7.67 -5.52 5.80
N SER A 19 8.89 -5.86 6.23
CA SER A 19 9.93 -4.87 6.50
C SER A 19 10.40 -4.16 5.23
N ALA A 20 10.43 -4.86 4.08
CA ALA A 20 10.72 -4.23 2.80
C ALA A 20 9.57 -3.30 2.37
N LEU A 21 8.31 -3.72 2.57
CA LEU A 21 7.13 -2.91 2.26
C LEU A 21 7.07 -1.62 3.12
N LEU A 22 7.25 -1.73 4.44
CA LEU A 22 7.30 -0.57 5.34
C LEU A 22 8.49 0.34 5.06
N ARG A 23 9.61 -0.21 4.56
CA ARG A 23 10.74 0.61 4.09
C ARG A 23 10.39 1.35 2.80
N ALA A 24 9.71 0.69 1.87
CA ALA A 24 9.22 1.32 0.65
C ALA A 24 8.26 2.46 0.98
N PHE A 25 7.30 2.27 1.89
CA PHE A 25 6.39 3.34 2.32
C PHE A 25 7.11 4.60 2.83
N ARG A 26 8.23 4.44 3.52
CA ARG A 26 9.04 5.57 4.03
C ARG A 26 9.92 6.23 2.97
N SER A 27 10.19 5.57 1.85
CA SER A 27 11.20 5.99 0.89
C SER A 27 10.55 6.71 -0.27
N THR A 28 11.01 7.91 -0.59
CA THR A 28 10.55 8.67 -1.77
C THR A 28 11.36 8.39 -3.02
N THR A 29 12.54 7.77 -2.88
CA THR A 29 13.45 7.46 -3.99
C THR A 29 13.57 5.95 -4.12
N PRO A 30 13.16 5.36 -5.26
CA PRO A 30 13.33 3.93 -5.49
C PRO A 30 14.81 3.60 -5.74
N PRO A 31 15.33 2.48 -5.20
CA PRO A 31 16.61 1.95 -5.62
C PRO A 31 16.54 1.49 -7.10
N PRO A 32 17.67 1.48 -7.83
CA PRO A 32 17.72 0.95 -9.19
C PRO A 32 17.28 -0.52 -9.22
N GLY A 33 16.36 -0.86 -10.13
CA GLY A 33 15.83 -2.23 -10.26
C GLY A 33 14.94 -2.65 -9.09
N ASP A 34 14.22 -1.72 -8.46
CA ASP A 34 13.34 -2.08 -7.35
C ASP A 34 12.22 -3.03 -7.78
N HIS A 35 11.78 -3.84 -6.83
CA HIS A 35 10.72 -4.80 -6.99
C HIS A 35 9.41 -4.10 -7.43
N PRO A 36 8.70 -4.56 -8.49
CA PRO A 36 7.49 -3.90 -9.00
C PRO A 36 6.43 -3.64 -7.93
N VAL A 37 6.22 -4.59 -7.02
CA VAL A 37 5.29 -4.43 -5.88
C VAL A 37 5.75 -3.34 -4.90
N LEU A 38 7.05 -3.19 -4.65
CA LEU A 38 7.57 -2.13 -3.78
C LEU A 38 7.45 -0.75 -4.42
N GLU A 39 7.58 -0.69 -5.75
CA GLU A 39 7.34 0.53 -6.51
C GLU A 39 5.88 0.95 -6.48
N ALA A 40 4.95 0.02 -6.78
CA ALA A 40 3.53 0.28 -6.66
C ALA A 40 3.14 0.68 -5.23
N ALA A 41 3.72 0.04 -4.21
CA ALA A 41 3.50 0.36 -2.80
C ALA A 41 3.90 1.80 -2.42
N ARG A 42 5.02 2.32 -2.96
CA ARG A 42 5.39 3.74 -2.80
C ARG A 42 4.39 4.67 -3.46
N GLN A 43 3.99 4.36 -4.69
CA GLN A 43 3.03 5.19 -5.41
C GLN A 43 1.65 5.18 -4.74
N LEU A 44 1.25 4.07 -4.12
CA LEU A 44 0.04 4.00 -3.29
C LEU A 44 0.13 4.96 -2.09
N VAL A 45 1.26 5.00 -1.38
CA VAL A 45 1.48 5.98 -0.30
C VAL A 45 1.35 7.41 -0.83
N HIS A 46 1.97 7.72 -1.96
CA HIS A 46 1.87 9.03 -2.59
C HIS A 46 0.43 9.39 -2.95
N CYS A 47 -0.34 8.44 -3.50
CA CYS A 47 -1.77 8.62 -3.78
C CYS A 47 -2.54 8.95 -2.49
N HIS A 48 -2.31 8.24 -1.39
CA HIS A 48 -2.98 8.51 -0.11
C HIS A 48 -2.60 9.88 0.47
N GLU A 49 -1.35 10.32 0.35
CA GLU A 49 -0.91 11.66 0.76
C GLU A 49 -1.62 12.75 -0.06
N LEU A 50 -1.60 12.65 -1.40
CA LEU A 50 -2.27 13.60 -2.30
C LEU A 50 -3.78 13.65 -2.06
N ARG A 51 -4.41 12.49 -1.86
CA ARG A 51 -5.85 12.38 -1.60
C ARG A 51 -6.22 13.11 -0.32
N ARG A 52 -5.43 12.93 0.75
CA ARG A 52 -5.63 13.62 2.01
C ARG A 52 -5.44 15.14 1.88
N HIS A 53 -4.44 15.58 1.12
CA HIS A 53 -4.23 17.00 0.84
C HIS A 53 -5.44 17.60 0.13
N ALA A 54 -5.93 16.94 -0.94
CA ALA A 54 -7.12 17.38 -1.67
C ALA A 54 -8.36 17.51 -0.76
N TYR A 55 -8.57 16.54 0.15
CA TYR A 55 -9.65 16.65 1.14
C TYR A 55 -9.47 17.81 2.10
N ARG A 56 -8.25 18.06 2.59
CA ARG A 56 -7.97 19.21 3.47
C ARG A 56 -8.25 20.54 2.78
N GLU A 57 -7.83 20.69 1.52
CA GLU A 57 -8.10 21.89 0.73
C GLU A 57 -9.61 22.10 0.50
N ALA A 58 -10.35 21.02 0.23
CA ALA A 58 -11.79 21.06 0.06
C ALA A 58 -12.54 21.45 1.35
N GLN A 59 -12.01 21.06 2.51
CA GLN A 59 -12.61 21.32 3.82
C GLN A 59 -12.15 22.66 4.45
N ALA A 60 -11.26 23.41 3.79
CA ALA A 60 -10.78 24.67 4.31
C ALA A 60 -11.95 25.68 4.51
N PRO A 61 -12.00 26.44 5.62
CA PRO A 61 -13.15 27.31 5.96
C PRO A 61 -13.53 28.37 4.91
N LYS A 62 -12.63 28.66 3.97
CA LYS A 62 -12.80 29.64 2.88
C LYS A 62 -12.68 29.02 1.49
N ALA A 63 -12.86 27.70 1.37
CA ALA A 63 -12.82 27.03 0.07
C ALA A 63 -13.97 27.49 -0.81
N SER A 64 -13.66 28.02 -2.00
CA SER A 64 -14.68 28.36 -2.99
C SER A 64 -15.27 27.09 -3.62
N SER A 65 -16.49 27.17 -4.15
CA SER A 65 -17.12 26.04 -4.86
C SER A 65 -16.26 25.50 -6.01
N ALA A 66 -15.51 26.38 -6.68
CA ALA A 66 -14.55 25.98 -7.72
C ALA A 66 -13.38 25.15 -7.17
N ARG A 67 -12.85 25.49 -5.98
CA ARG A 67 -11.81 24.70 -5.31
C ARG A 67 -12.34 23.34 -4.87
N VAL A 68 -13.54 23.30 -4.27
CA VAL A 68 -14.17 22.04 -3.87
C VAL A 68 -14.37 21.12 -5.07
N ALA A 69 -14.91 21.63 -6.18
CA ALA A 69 -15.06 20.84 -7.41
C ALA A 69 -13.72 20.40 -8.01
N GLY A 70 -12.69 21.24 -7.91
CA GLY A 70 -11.32 20.88 -8.31
C GLY A 70 -10.75 19.73 -7.49
N ALA A 71 -10.88 19.81 -6.16
CA ALA A 71 -10.44 18.78 -5.24
C ALA A 71 -11.19 17.45 -5.46
N SER A 72 -12.51 17.47 -5.71
CA SER A 72 -13.27 16.27 -6.05
C SER A 72 -12.73 15.58 -7.31
N ARG A 73 -12.51 16.34 -8.39
CA ARG A 73 -11.94 15.78 -9.63
C ARG A 73 -10.53 15.23 -9.43
N LEU A 74 -9.73 15.88 -8.58
CA LEU A 74 -8.40 15.40 -8.23
C LEU A 74 -8.48 14.07 -7.44
N VAL A 75 -9.38 13.97 -6.46
CA VAL A 75 -9.64 12.72 -5.73
C VAL A 75 -10.09 11.61 -6.68
N ASP A 76 -10.99 11.88 -7.62
CA ASP A 76 -11.43 10.88 -8.62
C ASP A 76 -10.30 10.42 -9.55
N HIS A 77 -9.34 11.31 -9.84
CA HIS A 77 -8.14 10.93 -10.59
C HIS A 77 -7.21 10.05 -9.76
N ILE A 78 -6.97 10.43 -8.50
CA ILE A 78 -6.12 9.68 -7.57
C ILE A 78 -6.73 8.30 -7.28
N ASP A 79 -8.05 8.20 -7.10
CA ASP A 79 -8.74 6.95 -6.84
C ASP A 79 -8.61 5.98 -8.02
N ARG A 80 -8.64 6.48 -9.26
CA ARG A 80 -8.37 5.68 -10.46
C ARG A 80 -6.92 5.20 -10.53
N GLU A 81 -5.97 6.06 -10.17
CA GLU A 81 -4.55 5.68 -10.16
C GLU A 81 -4.27 4.63 -9.07
N ARG A 82 -4.87 4.79 -7.89
CA ARG A 82 -4.80 3.80 -6.81
C ARG A 82 -5.32 2.44 -7.26
N THR A 83 -6.47 2.40 -7.94
CA THR A 83 -7.02 1.15 -8.50
C THR A 83 -6.08 0.52 -9.51
N ARG A 84 -5.47 1.30 -10.41
CA ARG A 84 -4.46 0.77 -11.35
C ARG A 84 -3.24 0.19 -10.66
N LEU A 85 -2.74 0.84 -9.60
CA LEU A 85 -1.60 0.33 -8.85
C LEU A 85 -1.92 -0.98 -8.13
N VAL A 86 -3.13 -1.10 -7.57
CA VAL A 86 -3.64 -2.36 -7.02
C VAL A 86 -3.68 -3.44 -8.09
N GLU A 87 -4.26 -3.16 -9.25
CA GLU A 87 -4.31 -4.09 -10.39
C GLU A 87 -2.90 -4.49 -10.85
N CYS A 88 -1.94 -3.56 -10.94
CA CYS A 88 -0.55 -3.87 -11.29
C CYS A 88 0.10 -4.85 -10.31
N ILE A 89 -0.16 -4.70 -9.00
CA ILE A 89 0.31 -5.65 -7.98
C ILE A 89 -0.35 -7.03 -8.20
N ASP A 90 -1.66 -7.05 -8.43
CA ASP A 90 -2.41 -8.29 -8.56
C ASP A 90 -2.05 -9.07 -9.84
N VAL A 91 -1.82 -8.36 -10.95
CA VAL A 91 -1.28 -8.95 -12.20
C VAL A 91 0.12 -9.50 -11.97
N TRP A 92 1.01 -8.74 -11.31
CA TRP A 92 2.35 -9.24 -11.00
C TRP A 92 2.28 -10.50 -10.14
N VAL A 93 1.38 -10.55 -9.15
CA VAL A 93 1.16 -11.76 -8.34
C VAL A 93 0.67 -12.92 -9.20
N ALA A 94 -0.31 -12.71 -10.07
CA ALA A 94 -0.83 -13.75 -10.95
C ALA A 94 0.25 -14.34 -11.87
N ASP A 95 1.15 -13.50 -12.38
CA ASP A 95 2.23 -13.90 -13.29
C ASP A 95 3.40 -14.58 -12.57
N ASN A 96 3.67 -14.24 -11.31
CA ASN A 96 4.90 -14.64 -10.61
C ASN A 96 4.67 -15.65 -9.47
N ILE A 97 3.44 -15.82 -8.98
CA ILE A 97 3.14 -16.66 -7.82
C ILE A 97 2.32 -17.88 -8.24
N ALA A 98 2.94 -19.06 -8.13
CA ALA A 98 2.27 -20.33 -8.38
C ALA A 98 1.26 -20.66 -7.27
N HIS A 99 0.00 -20.87 -7.65
CA HIS A 99 -1.06 -21.28 -6.74
C HIS A 99 -1.38 -22.77 -6.91
N ARG A 100 -1.46 -23.50 -5.80
CA ARG A 100 -1.86 -24.92 -5.81
C ARG A 100 -3.38 -25.07 -5.99
N GLU A 101 -3.79 -25.99 -6.85
CA GLU A 101 -5.19 -26.43 -6.95
C GLU A 101 -5.68 -27.01 -5.60
N GLY A 102 -6.78 -26.45 -5.08
CA GLY A 102 -7.37 -26.86 -3.80
C GLY A 102 -6.92 -26.04 -2.57
N ALA A 103 -6.01 -25.08 -2.72
CA ALA A 103 -5.68 -24.13 -1.65
C ALA A 103 -6.89 -23.25 -1.30
N SER A 104 -6.98 -22.84 -0.03
CA SER A 104 -8.07 -21.96 0.43
C SER A 104 -7.96 -20.60 -0.24
N LEU A 105 -9.06 -20.12 -0.85
CA LEU A 105 -9.10 -18.80 -1.47
C LEU A 105 -9.11 -17.72 -0.39
N HIS A 106 -8.21 -16.74 -0.50
CA HIS A 106 -8.25 -15.54 0.35
C HIS A 106 -9.40 -14.62 -0.06
N THR A 107 -9.90 -13.81 0.87
CA THR A 107 -11.05 -12.94 0.64
C THR A 107 -10.69 -11.65 -0.11
N GLU A 108 -9.41 -11.32 -0.18
CA GLU A 108 -8.90 -10.08 -0.74
C GLU A 108 -7.68 -10.35 -1.63
N THR A 109 -7.40 -9.46 -2.57
CA THR A 109 -6.19 -9.50 -3.39
C THR A 109 -4.99 -8.95 -2.61
N LEU A 110 -3.77 -9.26 -3.05
CA LEU A 110 -2.58 -8.74 -2.37
C LEU A 110 -2.47 -7.23 -2.52
N GLY A 111 -2.79 -6.70 -3.70
CA GLY A 111 -2.84 -5.26 -3.97
C GLY A 111 -3.80 -4.54 -3.04
N ALA A 112 -4.99 -5.11 -2.78
CA ALA A 112 -5.95 -4.54 -1.84
C ALA A 112 -5.44 -4.53 -0.39
N VAL A 113 -4.71 -5.57 0.04
CA VAL A 113 -4.06 -5.59 1.36
C VAL A 113 -3.00 -4.49 1.45
N ILE A 114 -2.13 -4.37 0.45
CA ILE A 114 -1.06 -3.36 0.41
C ILE A 114 -1.63 -1.94 0.37
N ASP A 115 -2.71 -1.70 -0.39
CA ASP A 115 -3.38 -0.40 -0.44
C ASP A 115 -3.89 0.05 0.94
N ARG A 116 -4.53 -0.85 1.69
CA ARG A 116 -4.98 -0.56 3.06
C ARG A 116 -3.82 -0.29 4.01
N MET A 117 -2.73 -1.05 3.88
CA MET A 117 -1.52 -0.79 4.66
C MET A 117 -0.96 0.61 4.36
N ALA A 118 -0.86 1.00 3.08
CA ALA A 118 -0.40 2.33 2.67
C ALA A 118 -1.30 3.44 3.24
N GLY A 119 -2.63 3.28 3.16
CA GLY A 119 -3.58 4.23 3.72
C GLY A 119 -3.46 4.38 5.25
N LYS A 120 -3.28 3.27 5.99
CA LYS A 120 -3.07 3.32 7.44
C LYS A 120 -1.71 3.90 7.81
N TRP A 121 -0.67 3.63 7.02
CA TRP A 121 0.65 4.22 7.19
C TRP A 121 0.60 5.76 7.07
N VAL A 122 -0.05 6.29 6.02
CA VAL A 122 -0.25 7.73 5.84
C VAL A 122 -1.09 8.33 6.97
N ALA A 123 -2.15 7.63 7.40
CA ALA A 123 -2.98 8.08 8.51
C ALA A 123 -2.18 8.20 9.82
N ALA A 124 -1.36 7.20 10.14
CA ALA A 124 -0.54 7.15 11.34
C ALA A 124 0.56 8.23 11.37
N HIS A 125 1.25 8.45 10.24
CA HIS A 125 2.33 9.46 10.17
C HIS A 125 1.80 10.88 10.40
N HIS A 126 0.67 11.21 9.76
CA HIS A 126 0.04 12.50 9.95
C HIS A 126 -0.57 12.69 11.35
N ALA A 127 -1.09 11.64 11.97
CA ALA A 127 -1.61 11.74 13.34
C ALA A 127 -0.50 12.06 14.37
N LEU A 128 0.76 11.70 14.06
CA LEU A 128 1.94 12.09 14.83
C LEU A 128 2.47 13.50 14.49
N GLY A 129 1.86 14.22 13.55
CA GLY A 129 2.38 15.51 13.07
C GLY A 129 3.69 15.38 12.28
N LEU A 130 4.06 14.18 11.83
CA LEU A 130 5.23 14.01 10.97
C LEU A 130 4.93 14.62 9.59
N PRO A 131 5.89 15.36 8.99
CA PRO A 131 5.70 15.97 7.68
C PRO A 131 5.49 14.88 6.62
N ALA A 132 4.58 15.15 5.68
CA ALA A 132 4.50 14.36 4.45
C ALA A 132 5.81 14.51 3.68
N SER A 133 6.21 13.47 2.95
CA SER A 133 7.57 13.43 2.38
C SER A 133 7.85 14.47 1.28
N ASN A 134 6.90 15.35 0.92
CA ASN A 134 7.01 16.26 -0.23
C ASN A 134 6.34 17.66 -0.10
N HIS A 135 6.01 18.20 1.08
CA HIS A 135 5.52 19.60 1.12
C HIS A 135 5.87 20.38 2.40
N PRO A 136 6.17 21.70 2.33
CA PRO A 136 6.43 22.53 3.50
C PRO A 136 5.16 22.64 4.35
N THR A 137 5.34 22.40 5.64
CA THR A 137 4.30 22.32 6.66
C THR A 137 3.70 23.69 6.96
N ASP A 138 2.40 23.88 6.71
CA ASP A 138 1.60 24.85 7.47
C ASP A 138 1.34 24.25 8.86
N GLU A 139 1.73 25.00 9.89
CA GLU A 139 1.65 24.62 11.30
C GLU A 139 0.22 24.22 11.70
N LEU A 140 0.01 22.93 11.98
CA LEU A 140 -1.22 22.43 12.61
C LEU A 140 -1.08 22.55 14.13
N PRO A 141 -2.15 22.96 14.85
CA PRO A 141 -2.13 23.02 16.30
C PRO A 141 -1.94 21.61 16.87
N ALA A 142 -1.01 21.48 17.82
CA ALA A 142 -0.73 20.26 18.56
C ALA A 142 -1.96 19.82 19.36
N SER A 143 -2.85 19.08 18.72
CA SER A 143 -3.87 18.30 19.41
C SER A 143 -3.17 17.09 20.03
N THR A 144 -3.55 16.76 21.27
CA THR A 144 -2.98 15.66 22.06
C THR A 144 -2.96 14.38 21.22
N PRO A 145 -1.81 13.93 20.71
CA PRO A 145 -1.77 13.02 19.56
C PRO A 145 -2.08 11.56 19.91
N ASP A 146 -2.41 11.25 21.16
CA ASP A 146 -2.19 9.89 21.66
C ASP A 146 -3.26 8.90 21.20
N GLY A 147 -4.55 9.28 21.16
CA GLY A 147 -5.63 8.33 20.83
C GLY A 147 -5.71 7.94 19.36
N GLU A 148 -5.74 8.92 18.45
CA GLU A 148 -5.93 8.69 17.02
C GLU A 148 -4.67 8.12 16.37
N ALA A 149 -3.48 8.62 16.76
CA ALA A 149 -2.22 8.06 16.27
C ALA A 149 -2.05 6.62 16.76
N HIS A 150 -2.30 6.34 18.04
CA HIS A 150 -2.22 4.98 18.58
C HIS A 150 -3.16 4.03 17.82
N LEU A 151 -4.41 4.42 17.58
CA LEU A 151 -5.36 3.61 16.82
C LEU A 151 -4.82 3.30 15.42
N HIS A 152 -4.29 4.29 14.69
CA HIS A 152 -3.75 4.06 13.35
C HIS A 152 -2.51 3.16 13.34
N TRP A 153 -1.62 3.31 14.33
CA TRP A 153 -0.46 2.44 14.49
C TRP A 153 -0.83 1.00 14.83
N VAL A 154 -1.80 0.80 15.73
CA VAL A 154 -2.33 -0.54 16.06
C VAL A 154 -2.95 -1.18 14.81
N ARG A 155 -3.78 -0.45 14.06
CA ARG A 155 -4.38 -0.98 12.82
C ARG A 155 -3.33 -1.28 11.75
N LEU A 156 -2.26 -0.50 11.65
CA LEU A 156 -1.16 -0.80 10.73
C LEU A 156 -0.40 -2.06 11.18
N ALA A 157 -0.17 -2.24 12.47
CA ALA A 157 0.47 -3.44 13.00
C ALA A 157 -0.36 -4.70 12.73
N GLU A 158 -1.68 -4.67 12.97
CA GLU A 158 -2.60 -5.77 12.64
C GLU A 158 -2.55 -6.13 11.16
N LEU A 159 -2.55 -5.13 10.27
CA LEU A 159 -2.44 -5.38 8.82
C LEU A 159 -1.06 -5.92 8.43
N ALA A 160 0.00 -5.48 9.09
CA ALA A 160 1.35 -5.96 8.85
C ALA A 160 1.52 -7.42 9.29
N ASP A 161 0.98 -7.79 10.44
CA ASP A 161 0.95 -9.18 10.91
C ASP A 161 0.09 -10.05 9.97
N GLY A 162 -1.10 -9.58 9.59
CA GLY A 162 -1.95 -10.26 8.61
C GLY A 162 -1.29 -10.44 7.24
N TYR A 163 -0.52 -9.45 6.76
CA TYR A 163 0.27 -9.58 5.53
C TYR A 163 1.37 -10.62 5.69
N LYS A 164 2.10 -10.61 6.80
CA LYS A 164 3.15 -11.60 7.08
C LYS A 164 2.61 -13.02 7.07
N ASP A 165 1.48 -13.23 7.73
CA ASP A 165 0.81 -14.53 7.78
C ASP A 165 0.31 -14.92 6.39
N LEU A 166 -0.24 -13.98 5.62
CA LEU A 166 -0.70 -14.19 4.25
C LEU A 166 0.44 -14.63 3.32
N ILE A 167 1.58 -13.92 3.30
CA ILE A 167 2.72 -14.30 2.45
C ILE A 167 3.31 -15.65 2.88
N THR A 168 3.27 -15.98 4.18
CA THR A 168 3.71 -17.28 4.70
C THR A 168 2.77 -18.40 4.26
N ASP A 169 1.46 -18.18 4.35
CA ASP A 169 0.45 -19.13 3.88
C ASP A 169 0.51 -19.37 2.36
N ILE A 170 0.85 -18.34 1.59
CA ILE A 170 1.11 -18.45 0.15
C ILE A 170 2.39 -19.26 -0.08
N ALA A 171 3.44 -19.04 0.72
CA ALA A 171 4.70 -19.78 0.66
C ALA A 171 4.53 -21.27 0.82
N GLU A 172 3.69 -21.60 1.80
CA GLU A 172 3.39 -22.98 2.13
C GLU A 172 2.30 -23.58 1.22
N HIS A 173 1.89 -22.85 0.16
CA HIS A 173 0.83 -23.22 -0.77
C HIS A 173 -0.50 -23.59 -0.08
N ARG A 174 -0.75 -23.06 1.12
CA ARG A 174 -1.99 -23.25 1.90
C ARG A 174 -3.11 -22.33 1.42
N ARG A 175 -2.73 -21.18 0.85
CA ARG A 175 -3.64 -20.13 0.44
C ARG A 175 -3.40 -19.72 -1.01
N ARG A 176 -4.48 -19.41 -1.72
CA ARG A 176 -4.44 -18.77 -3.03
C ARG A 176 -5.12 -17.42 -3.00
N LEU A 177 -4.60 -16.49 -3.79
CA LEU A 177 -5.16 -15.15 -3.91
C LEU A 177 -6.23 -15.11 -5.01
N PRO A 178 -7.27 -14.26 -4.89
CA PRO A 178 -8.08 -13.90 -6.03
C PRO A 178 -7.18 -13.22 -7.07
N VAL A 179 -7.25 -13.70 -8.30
CA VAL A 179 -6.62 -13.09 -9.47
C VAL A 179 -7.74 -12.75 -10.45
N PHE A 180 -7.73 -11.53 -10.99
CA PHE A 180 -8.77 -11.01 -11.90
C PHE A 180 -8.16 -10.71 -13.26
#